data_AF-A0AAV2T821-F1
#
_entry.id   AF-A0AAV2T821-F1
#
_cell.length_a   1.000
_cell.length_b   1.000
_cell.length_c   1.000
_cell.angle_alpha   90.00
_cell.angle_beta   90.00
_cell.angle_gamma   90.00
#
_symmetry.space_group_name_H-M   'P 1'
#
loop_
_entity.id
_entity.type
_entity.pdbx_description
1 polymer ?
#
loop_
_entity_poly.entity_id
_entity_poly.type
_entity_poly.pdbx_seq_one_letter_code
_entity_poly.pdbx_strand_id
1 'polypeptide(L)'
;MSLALVLAVLILVLCSQNALAGPVYDVTGEGCKNRLLATFDVDFTVEYEDQNDKKLTKKFKNVTSVDHAGNCQADTNATLTVFFKPEKAVKNWTLNLMVVNGSYSKKINVFYTQSVSLSYHVEKSVFGDCKEEEITKIADKLEEFSSDFDSNFRCNSEKELRLGSKAETKVFMHNLKIELMPKERTDFSKKETLCTADVPTDNTIPIAVGVALIVCIVVALVVFIIFNRRNRRRFTSV
;
A
#
# COMPACT_ATOMS: atom_id res chain seq x y z
N MET A 1 -1.37 -23.11 -29.68
CA MET A 1 -1.98 -22.35 -28.58
C MET A 1 -3.09 -21.50 -29.17
N SER A 2 -4.34 -21.83 -28.84
CA SER A 2 -5.52 -21.24 -29.49
C SER A 2 -5.61 -19.74 -29.22
N LEU A 3 -5.94 -18.95 -30.25
CA LEU A 3 -6.25 -17.51 -30.16
C LEU A 3 -7.28 -17.21 -29.04
N ALA A 4 -8.16 -18.18 -28.76
CA ALA A 4 -9.13 -18.11 -27.67
C ALA A 4 -8.48 -18.05 -26.28
N LEU A 5 -7.32 -18.69 -26.09
CA LEU A 5 -6.60 -18.68 -24.82
C LEU A 5 -5.95 -17.32 -24.56
N VAL A 6 -5.45 -16.66 -25.61
CA VAL A 6 -4.88 -15.30 -25.53
C VAL A 6 -5.98 -14.28 -25.26
N LEU A 7 -7.15 -14.41 -25.93
CA LEU A 7 -8.29 -13.53 -25.68
C LEU A 7 -8.86 -13.72 -24.27
N ALA A 8 -8.95 -14.96 -23.77
CA ALA A 8 -9.43 -15.23 -22.41
C ALA A 8 -8.51 -14.64 -21.34
N VAL A 9 -7.18 -14.69 -21.55
CA VAL A 9 -6.20 -14.04 -20.68
C VAL A 9 -6.33 -12.51 -20.76
N LEU A 10 -6.52 -11.93 -21.95
CA LEU A 10 -6.72 -10.47 -22.10
C LEU A 10 -8.01 -9.99 -21.42
N ILE A 11 -9.11 -10.76 -21.52
CA ILE A 11 -10.39 -10.43 -20.91
C ILE A 11 -10.33 -10.55 -19.38
N LEU A 12 -9.63 -11.56 -18.84
CA LEU A 12 -9.38 -11.68 -17.41
C LEU A 12 -8.50 -10.52 -16.88
N VAL A 13 -7.51 -10.09 -17.65
CA VAL A 13 -6.67 -8.92 -17.31
C VAL A 13 -7.49 -7.63 -17.33
N LEU A 14 -8.37 -7.44 -18.32
CA LEU A 14 -9.25 -6.26 -18.42
C LEU A 14 -10.36 -6.22 -17.36
N CYS A 15 -10.82 -7.37 -16.84
CA CYS A 15 -11.84 -7.41 -15.79
C CYS A 15 -11.30 -7.13 -14.36
N SER A 16 -9.98 -7.06 -14.19
CA SER A 16 -9.34 -6.86 -12.87
C SER A 16 -9.36 -5.42 -12.35
N GLN A 17 -9.84 -4.43 -13.12
CA GLN A 17 -9.75 -3.02 -12.73
C GLN A 17 -11.01 -2.42 -12.07
N ASN A 18 -12.01 -3.23 -11.75
CA ASN A 18 -13.14 -2.78 -10.94
C ASN A 18 -13.08 -3.42 -9.55
N ALA A 19 -12.00 -3.14 -8.81
CA ALA A 19 -11.93 -3.44 -7.39
C ALA A 19 -12.80 -2.43 -6.62
N LEU A 20 -13.61 -2.94 -5.68
CA LEU A 20 -14.54 -2.20 -4.83
C LEU A 20 -13.99 -0.82 -4.44
N ALA A 21 -14.71 0.24 -4.78
CA ALA A 21 -14.38 1.58 -4.32
C ALA A 21 -14.59 1.63 -2.80
N GLY A 22 -13.49 1.57 -2.05
CA GLY A 22 -13.47 1.85 -0.62
C GLY A 22 -13.90 3.29 -0.31
N PRO A 23 -14.00 3.66 0.98
CA PRO A 23 -14.35 5.02 1.37
C PRO A 23 -13.32 6.03 0.84
N VAL A 24 -13.81 7.06 0.16
CA VAL A 24 -12.99 8.18 -0.30
C VAL A 24 -13.06 9.31 0.73
N TYR A 25 -11.90 9.68 1.25
CA TYR A 25 -11.72 10.78 2.18
C TYR A 25 -11.28 12.02 1.42
N ASP A 26 -12.08 13.08 1.50
CA ASP A 26 -11.90 14.30 0.74
C ASP A 26 -11.78 15.50 1.68
N VAL A 27 -10.58 16.10 1.72
CA VAL A 27 -10.28 17.23 2.60
C VAL A 27 -10.03 18.47 1.77
N THR A 28 -10.87 19.47 1.98
CA THR A 28 -10.71 20.83 1.45
C THR A 28 -10.83 21.84 2.60
N GLY A 29 -10.19 23.00 2.44
CA GLY A 29 -10.27 24.10 3.41
C GLY A 29 -10.68 25.43 2.77
N GLU A 30 -11.31 26.29 3.55
CA GLU A 30 -11.55 27.68 3.18
C GLU A 30 -10.20 28.44 3.16
N GLY A 31 -9.91 29.17 2.08
CA GLY A 31 -8.61 29.83 1.90
C GLY A 31 -7.43 28.94 1.50
N CYS A 32 -7.63 27.63 1.30
CA CYS A 32 -6.58 26.71 0.87
C CYS A 32 -6.55 26.53 -0.65
N LYS A 33 -5.36 26.52 -1.24
CA LYS A 33 -5.17 26.22 -2.68
C LYS A 33 -5.06 24.74 -2.99
N ASN A 34 -4.88 23.90 -1.96
CA ASN A 34 -4.74 22.46 -2.13
C ASN A 34 -5.96 21.70 -1.59
N ARG A 35 -6.12 20.48 -2.10
CA ARG A 35 -7.07 19.46 -1.68
C ARG A 35 -6.30 18.16 -1.44
N LEU A 36 -6.66 17.44 -0.38
CA LEU A 36 -6.11 16.13 -0.05
C LEU A 36 -7.20 15.08 -0.30
N LEU A 37 -6.90 14.10 -1.16
CA LEU A 37 -7.78 12.98 -1.45
C LEU A 37 -7.10 11.68 -1.02
N ALA A 38 -7.81 10.82 -0.31
CA ALA A 38 -7.28 9.53 0.14
C ALA A 38 -8.34 8.43 0.10
N THR A 39 -7.91 7.19 -0.10
CA THR A 39 -8.72 5.98 0.12
C THR A 39 -7.80 4.91 0.69
N PHE A 40 -8.28 4.15 1.66
CA PHE A 40 -7.57 3.02 2.25
C PHE A 40 -8.51 2.21 3.13
N ASP A 41 -8.21 0.92 3.25
CA ASP A 41 -8.75 0.03 4.26
C ASP A 41 -7.76 -0.09 5.41
N VAL A 42 -8.25 -0.35 6.62
CA VAL A 42 -7.40 -0.39 7.81
C VAL A 42 -7.70 -1.56 8.75
N ASP A 43 -6.63 -2.16 9.25
CA ASP A 43 -6.64 -3.06 10.40
C ASP A 43 -5.81 -2.44 11.53
N PHE A 44 -6.18 -2.75 12.78
CA PHE A 44 -5.45 -2.30 13.96
C PHE A 44 -4.98 -3.49 14.79
N THR A 45 -3.79 -3.38 15.37
CA THR A 45 -3.40 -4.13 16.57
C THR A 45 -3.09 -3.11 17.63
N VAL A 46 -3.80 -3.11 18.74
CA VAL A 46 -3.59 -2.14 19.83
C VAL A 46 -3.19 -2.86 21.11
N GLU A 47 -2.33 -2.23 21.89
CA GLU A 47 -1.87 -2.71 23.20
C GLU A 47 -2.82 -2.20 24.30
N TYR A 48 -3.08 -3.02 25.32
CA TYR A 48 -3.82 -2.61 26.53
C TYR A 48 -3.32 -3.41 27.73
N GLU A 49 -3.60 -2.93 28.94
CA GLU A 49 -3.27 -3.63 30.18
C GLU A 49 -4.50 -4.34 30.75
N ASP A 50 -4.33 -5.59 31.18
CA ASP A 50 -5.35 -6.32 31.92
C ASP A 50 -5.34 -5.96 33.41
N GLN A 51 -6.31 -6.50 34.17
CA GLN A 51 -6.40 -6.29 35.62
C GLN A 51 -5.17 -6.75 36.43
N ASN A 52 -4.25 -7.51 35.84
CA ASN A 52 -3.02 -8.00 36.48
C ASN A 52 -1.77 -7.24 36.00
N ASP A 53 -1.93 -6.04 35.43
CA ASP A 53 -0.86 -5.22 34.85
C ASP A 53 -0.11 -5.91 33.69
N LYS A 54 -0.72 -6.92 33.07
CA LYS A 54 -0.15 -7.61 31.92
C LYS A 54 -0.51 -6.86 30.65
N LYS A 55 0.51 -6.49 29.89
CA LYS A 55 0.36 -5.94 28.53
C LYS A 55 -0.11 -7.03 27.58
N LEU A 56 -1.24 -6.79 26.94
CA LEU A 56 -1.87 -7.65 25.95
C LEU A 56 -2.09 -6.86 24.66
N THR A 57 -2.28 -7.57 23.56
CA THR A 57 -2.66 -6.96 22.28
C THR A 57 -3.99 -7.49 21.79
N LYS A 58 -4.78 -6.63 21.15
CA LYS A 58 -6.02 -7.01 20.48
C LYS A 58 -6.01 -6.56 19.03
N LYS A 59 -6.44 -7.46 18.15
CA LYS A 59 -6.50 -7.24 16.70
C LYS A 59 -7.91 -6.91 16.26
N PHE A 60 -8.02 -5.94 15.37
CA PHE A 60 -9.25 -5.48 14.74
C PHE A 60 -9.04 -5.52 13.23
N LYS A 61 -9.89 -6.25 12.53
CA LYS A 61 -9.77 -6.46 11.09
C LYS A 61 -10.95 -5.86 10.34
N ASN A 62 -10.71 -5.39 9.12
CA ASN A 62 -11.68 -4.78 8.22
C ASN A 62 -12.47 -3.66 8.93
N VAL A 63 -11.77 -2.77 9.63
CA VAL A 63 -12.42 -1.73 10.42
C VAL A 63 -12.94 -0.65 9.49
N THR A 64 -14.25 -0.47 9.47
CA THR A 64 -14.90 0.50 8.61
C THR A 64 -14.83 1.90 9.20
N SER A 65 -14.57 2.89 8.35
CA SER A 65 -14.66 4.29 8.72
C SER A 65 -16.13 4.70 8.86
N VAL A 66 -16.37 5.60 9.81
CA VAL A 66 -17.70 6.17 10.11
C VAL A 66 -17.81 7.56 9.52
N ASP A 67 -16.72 8.34 9.61
CA ASP A 67 -16.66 9.71 9.15
C ASP A 67 -15.20 10.13 8.93
N HIS A 68 -14.99 11.29 8.35
CA HIS A 68 -13.68 11.92 8.25
C HIS A 68 -13.78 13.44 8.43
N ALA A 69 -12.72 14.02 8.95
CA ALA A 69 -12.52 15.45 9.05
C ALA A 69 -11.10 15.79 8.61
N GLY A 70 -10.85 17.04 8.30
CA GLY A 70 -9.51 17.48 7.96
C GLY A 70 -9.45 18.96 7.76
N ASN A 71 -8.23 19.47 7.65
CA ASN A 71 -7.99 20.84 7.26
C ASN A 71 -6.76 20.92 6.39
N CYS A 72 -6.77 21.81 5.41
CA CYS A 72 -5.56 22.25 4.75
C CYS A 72 -5.07 23.50 5.52
N GLN A 73 -3.79 23.52 5.90
CA GLN A 73 -3.19 24.65 6.60
C GLN A 73 -2.07 25.21 5.73
N ALA A 74 -2.23 26.45 5.30
CA ALA A 74 -1.22 27.27 4.62
C ALA A 74 -0.54 26.57 3.42
N ASP A 75 -1.27 26.29 2.32
CA ASP A 75 -0.80 25.81 0.99
C ASP A 75 0.23 24.66 0.95
N THR A 76 0.69 24.12 2.07
CA THR A 76 1.75 23.12 2.15
C THR A 76 1.37 21.96 3.04
N ASN A 77 0.54 22.17 4.07
CA ASN A 77 0.22 21.12 5.03
C ASN A 77 -1.27 20.77 4.95
N ALA A 78 -1.59 19.49 5.12
CA ALA A 78 -2.97 19.01 5.21
C ALA A 78 -3.06 17.97 6.33
N THR A 79 -4.16 17.98 7.07
CA THR A 79 -4.48 16.99 8.09
C THR A 79 -5.71 16.21 7.66
N LEU A 80 -5.64 14.89 7.79
CA LEU A 80 -6.77 13.99 7.59
C LEU A 80 -6.98 13.21 8.89
N THR A 81 -8.18 13.31 9.45
CA THR A 81 -8.63 12.57 10.62
C THR A 81 -9.77 11.66 10.19
N VAL A 82 -9.57 10.34 10.26
CA VAL A 82 -10.61 9.36 9.96
C VAL A 82 -11.12 8.77 11.27
N PHE A 83 -12.45 8.72 11.41
CA PHE A 83 -13.13 8.17 12.58
C PHE A 83 -13.52 6.72 12.30
N PHE A 84 -13.17 5.83 13.21
CA PHE A 84 -13.49 4.41 13.14
C PHE A 84 -14.32 4.00 14.33
N LYS A 85 -15.17 2.98 14.15
CA LYS A 85 -15.91 2.39 15.28
C LYS A 85 -15.79 0.87 15.23
N PRO A 86 -14.85 0.30 16.00
CA PRO A 86 -14.71 -1.15 16.07
C PRO A 86 -15.98 -1.85 16.55
N GLU A 87 -16.10 -3.14 16.27
CA GLU A 87 -17.23 -3.94 16.73
C GLU A 87 -17.33 -3.90 18.27
N LYS A 88 -18.55 -3.69 18.78
CA LYS A 88 -18.88 -3.53 20.21
C LYS A 88 -18.34 -2.27 20.88
N ALA A 89 -17.62 -1.42 20.15
CA ALA A 89 -17.16 -0.15 20.67
C ALA A 89 -18.33 0.83 20.87
N VAL A 90 -18.33 1.55 21.99
CA VAL A 90 -19.27 2.65 22.23
C VAL A 90 -18.70 3.95 21.67
N LYS A 91 -17.37 4.13 21.79
CA LYS A 91 -16.66 5.35 21.41
C LYS A 91 -15.92 5.17 20.08
N ASN A 92 -15.81 6.26 19.32
CA ASN A 92 -15.07 6.26 18.06
C ASN A 92 -13.56 6.37 18.33
N TRP A 93 -12.77 5.69 17.52
CA TRP A 93 -11.32 5.82 17.44
C TRP A 93 -10.97 6.79 16.32
N THR A 94 -9.78 7.38 16.38
CA THR A 94 -9.31 8.31 15.35
C THR A 94 -7.92 7.96 14.84
N LEU A 95 -7.77 7.97 13.52
CA LEU A 95 -6.48 7.91 12.84
C LEU A 95 -6.23 9.25 12.19
N ASN A 96 -5.16 9.94 12.59
CA ASN A 96 -4.79 11.23 12.04
C ASN A 96 -3.49 11.11 11.25
N LEU A 97 -3.52 11.61 10.01
CA LEU A 97 -2.39 11.71 9.09
C LEU A 97 -2.08 13.19 8.87
N MET A 98 -0.82 13.57 9.06
CA MET A 98 -0.32 14.89 8.68
C MET A 98 0.47 14.76 7.39
N VAL A 99 -0.04 15.34 6.32
CA VAL A 99 0.59 15.36 5.00
C VAL A 99 1.21 16.73 4.78
N VAL A 100 2.43 16.76 4.27
CA VAL A 100 3.15 17.99 3.98
C VAL A 100 3.67 17.95 2.55
N ASN A 101 3.63 19.09 1.86
CA ASN A 101 4.32 19.34 0.61
C ASN A 101 5.63 20.05 0.91
N GLY A 102 6.74 19.48 0.46
CA GLY A 102 8.06 20.06 0.71
C GLY A 102 9.14 19.42 -0.15
N SER A 103 10.32 19.34 0.43
CA SER A 103 11.47 18.68 -0.17
C SER A 103 11.69 17.33 0.50
N TYR A 104 11.67 16.25 -0.28
CA TYR A 104 11.91 14.88 0.22
C TYR A 104 12.99 14.20 -0.62
N SER A 105 13.99 13.61 0.03
CA SER A 105 15.09 12.89 -0.62
C SER A 105 15.71 13.61 -1.83
N LYS A 106 15.98 14.92 -1.70
CA LYS A 106 16.55 15.82 -2.74
C LYS A 106 15.60 16.18 -3.91
N LYS A 107 14.34 15.75 -3.88
CA LYS A 107 13.29 16.23 -4.80
C LYS A 107 12.53 17.40 -4.18
N ILE A 108 12.19 18.39 -4.99
CA ILE A 108 11.39 19.56 -4.59
C ILE A 108 9.94 19.31 -5.02
N ASN A 109 8.98 19.84 -4.25
CA ASN A 109 7.54 19.75 -4.55
C ASN A 109 7.03 18.30 -4.52
N VAL A 110 7.40 17.59 -3.46
CA VAL A 110 6.97 16.23 -3.16
C VAL A 110 6.11 16.30 -1.91
N PHE A 111 4.93 15.70 -1.95
CA PHE A 111 4.17 15.49 -0.73
C PHE A 111 4.53 14.15 -0.09
N TYR A 112 4.42 14.09 1.22
CA TYR A 112 4.57 12.87 2.00
C TYR A 112 3.75 12.99 3.28
N THR A 113 3.35 11.85 3.83
CA THR A 113 2.84 11.82 5.20
C THR A 113 4.05 12.02 6.11
N GLN A 114 4.00 13.00 7.01
CA GLN A 114 5.06 13.37 7.96
C GLN A 114 4.87 12.70 9.32
N SER A 115 3.62 12.50 9.73
CA SER A 115 3.30 11.84 10.99
C SER A 115 1.96 11.13 10.93
N VAL A 116 1.86 10.09 11.73
CA VAL A 116 0.64 9.31 11.94
C VAL A 116 0.36 9.23 13.43
N SER A 117 -0.90 9.42 13.82
CA SER A 117 -1.32 9.21 15.20
C SER A 117 -2.64 8.45 15.28
N LEU A 118 -2.72 7.53 16.25
CA LEU A 118 -3.88 6.73 16.57
C LEU A 118 -4.36 7.09 17.98
N SER A 119 -5.63 7.46 18.10
CA SER A 119 -6.33 7.60 19.37
C SER A 119 -7.40 6.51 19.47
N TYR A 120 -7.26 5.59 20.42
CA TYR A 120 -8.24 4.53 20.63
C TYR A 120 -8.75 4.55 22.07
N HIS A 121 -9.98 4.10 22.22
CA HIS A 121 -10.62 3.95 23.52
C HIS A 121 -10.45 2.51 24.00
N VAL A 122 -9.82 2.34 25.15
CA VAL A 122 -9.87 1.08 25.91
C VAL A 122 -11.17 1.11 26.71
N GLU A 123 -12.08 0.20 26.44
CA GLU A 123 -13.39 0.11 27.09
C GLU A 123 -13.76 -1.36 27.33
N LYS A 124 -14.45 -1.68 28.44
CA LYS A 124 -14.74 -3.08 28.81
C LYS A 124 -15.64 -3.80 27.81
N SER A 125 -16.50 -3.07 27.11
CA SER A 125 -17.36 -3.59 26.02
C SER A 125 -16.53 -4.24 24.90
N VAL A 126 -15.33 -3.72 24.66
CA VAL A 126 -14.39 -4.21 23.65
C VAL A 126 -13.32 -5.06 24.29
N PHE A 127 -12.70 -4.64 25.38
CA PHE A 127 -11.49 -5.23 25.95
C PHE A 127 -11.72 -6.05 27.22
N GLY A 128 -12.97 -6.34 27.62
CA GLY A 128 -13.33 -7.35 28.63
C GLY A 128 -12.65 -7.21 30.00
N ASP A 129 -11.42 -7.71 30.09
CA ASP A 129 -10.52 -7.74 31.24
C ASP A 129 -9.56 -6.55 31.32
N CYS A 130 -9.77 -5.49 30.53
CA CYS A 130 -8.97 -4.27 30.64
C CYS A 130 -9.01 -3.68 32.06
N LYS A 131 -7.85 -3.21 32.51
CA LYS A 131 -7.65 -2.61 33.84
C LYS A 131 -8.52 -1.38 34.06
N GLU A 132 -8.41 -0.42 33.15
CA GLU A 132 -9.07 0.87 33.19
C GLU A 132 -9.66 1.22 31.81
N GLU A 133 -10.75 1.98 31.82
CA GLU A 133 -11.30 2.55 30.60
C GLU A 133 -10.69 3.92 30.35
N GLU A 134 -9.88 4.06 29.30
CA GLU A 134 -9.14 5.27 29.03
C GLU A 134 -8.99 5.53 27.53
N ILE A 135 -8.46 6.71 27.19
CA ILE A 135 -8.10 7.07 25.82
C ILE A 135 -6.59 6.98 25.69
N THR A 136 -6.13 6.04 24.88
CA THR A 136 -4.71 5.92 24.56
C THR A 136 -4.42 6.63 23.25
N LYS A 137 -3.41 7.51 23.26
CA LYS A 137 -2.94 8.26 22.10
C LYS A 137 -1.49 7.94 21.81
N ILE A 138 -1.21 7.49 20.61
CA ILE A 138 0.14 7.14 20.16
C ILE A 138 0.38 7.84 18.83
N ALA A 139 1.53 8.49 18.71
CA ALA A 139 1.93 9.22 17.52
C ALA A 139 3.38 8.94 17.19
N ASP A 140 3.68 8.79 15.91
CA ASP A 140 5.04 8.70 15.40
C ASP A 140 5.24 9.61 14.20
N LYS A 141 6.49 10.08 14.07
CA LYS A 141 6.96 10.70 12.83
C LYS A 141 7.30 9.59 11.86
N LEU A 142 6.78 9.72 10.65
CA LEU A 142 6.90 8.73 9.61
C LEU A 142 6.91 9.48 8.30
N GLU A 143 7.98 9.36 7.51
CA GLU A 143 8.06 9.98 6.18
C GLU A 143 7.75 8.93 5.11
N GLU A 144 6.48 8.60 4.97
CA GLU A 144 5.98 7.56 4.07
C GLU A 144 4.93 8.13 3.11
N PHE A 145 4.51 7.30 2.15
CA PHE A 145 3.45 7.61 1.20
C PHE A 145 3.76 8.86 0.38
N SER A 146 4.98 8.91 -0.15
CA SER A 146 5.50 10.06 -0.86
C SER A 146 5.27 9.98 -2.36
N SER A 147 4.89 11.10 -2.97
CA SER A 147 4.79 11.25 -4.43
C SER A 147 4.99 12.70 -4.83
N ASP A 148 5.33 12.91 -6.11
CA ASP A 148 5.41 14.26 -6.66
C ASP A 148 4.06 14.98 -6.45
N PHE A 149 4.09 16.29 -6.19
CA PHE A 149 2.87 17.09 -6.21
C PHE A 149 2.19 16.92 -7.58
N ASP A 150 0.87 16.70 -7.60
CA ASP A 150 0.13 16.30 -8.81
C ASP A 150 0.46 14.87 -9.33
N SER A 151 0.68 13.94 -8.41
CA SER A 151 0.76 12.50 -8.68
C SER A 151 0.19 11.76 -7.48
N ASN A 152 -0.60 10.71 -7.68
CA ASN A 152 -1.06 9.92 -6.54
C ASN A 152 0.03 8.93 -6.08
N PHE A 153 0.13 8.70 -4.78
CA PHE A 153 0.82 7.54 -4.25
C PHE A 153 -0.18 6.39 -4.14
N ARG A 154 0.19 5.19 -4.60
CA ARG A 154 -0.68 3.99 -4.57
C ARG A 154 0.07 2.77 -4.02
N CYS A 155 -0.58 2.05 -3.12
CA CYS A 155 -0.09 0.80 -2.55
C CYS A 155 -1.27 -0.12 -2.23
N ASN A 156 -1.46 -1.18 -3.03
CA ASN A 156 -2.50 -2.18 -2.78
C ASN A 156 -2.02 -3.21 -1.76
N SER A 157 -0.73 -3.53 -1.75
CA SER A 157 -0.12 -4.38 -0.72
C SER A 157 -0.28 -3.78 0.67
N GLU A 158 -0.35 -4.66 1.67
CA GLU A 158 -0.37 -4.26 3.09
C GLU A 158 0.87 -3.44 3.45
N LYS A 159 0.65 -2.28 4.08
CA LYS A 159 1.70 -1.50 4.74
C LYS A 159 1.48 -1.54 6.25
N GLU A 160 2.43 -2.13 6.97
CA GLU A 160 2.49 -2.09 8.44
C GLU A 160 3.16 -0.79 8.92
N LEU A 161 2.45 -0.02 9.75
CA LEU A 161 2.95 1.13 10.49
C LEU A 161 3.01 0.76 11.98
N ARG A 162 4.22 0.71 12.55
CA ARG A 162 4.42 0.50 13.98
C ARG A 162 4.36 1.85 14.67
N LEU A 163 3.48 2.00 15.65
CA LEU A 163 3.27 3.25 16.39
C LEU A 163 3.74 3.12 17.83
N GLY A 164 4.57 4.07 18.26
CA GLY A 164 5.19 4.14 19.57
C GLY A 164 6.34 3.16 19.70
N SER A 165 7.55 3.65 19.95
CA SER A 165 8.75 2.81 20.01
C SER A 165 8.74 1.71 21.10
N LYS A 166 7.83 1.81 22.08
CA LYS A 166 7.68 0.87 23.21
C LYS A 166 6.32 0.16 23.25
N ALA A 167 5.41 0.48 22.33
CA ALA A 167 4.09 -0.11 22.27
C ALA A 167 4.04 -1.17 21.16
N GLU A 168 3.30 -2.25 21.36
CA GLU A 168 3.02 -3.24 20.31
C GLU A 168 1.86 -2.78 19.38
N THR A 169 1.58 -1.48 19.35
CA THR A 169 0.48 -0.92 18.55
C THR A 169 0.90 -0.79 17.08
N LYS A 170 0.05 -1.28 16.19
CA LYS A 170 0.27 -1.34 14.74
C LYS A 170 -0.98 -0.93 13.99
N VAL A 171 -0.78 -0.18 12.92
CA VAL A 171 -1.80 0.15 11.92
C VAL A 171 -1.40 -0.53 10.63
N PHE A 172 -2.30 -1.30 10.03
CA PHE A 172 -2.08 -1.93 8.73
C PHE A 172 -2.99 -1.25 7.73
N MET A 173 -2.39 -0.66 6.69
CA MET A 173 -3.12 0.00 5.61
C MET A 173 -3.10 -0.88 4.37
N HIS A 174 -4.25 -1.01 3.72
CA HIS A 174 -4.42 -1.76 2.47
C HIS A 174 -5.11 -0.89 1.43
N ASN A 175 -4.90 -1.19 0.15
CA ASN A 175 -5.55 -0.46 -0.96
C ASN A 175 -5.39 1.06 -0.83
N LEU A 176 -4.23 1.49 -0.32
CA LEU A 176 -3.93 2.88 -0.03
C LEU A 176 -3.73 3.64 -1.34
N LYS A 177 -4.46 4.72 -1.50
CA LYS A 177 -4.20 5.75 -2.50
C LYS A 177 -4.31 7.11 -1.83
N ILE A 178 -3.32 7.98 -2.01
CA ILE A 178 -3.30 9.31 -1.41
C ILE A 178 -2.69 10.32 -2.37
N GLU A 179 -3.26 11.51 -2.43
CA GLU A 179 -2.77 12.59 -3.28
C GLU A 179 -3.05 13.97 -2.67
N LEU A 180 -2.03 14.82 -2.70
CA LEU A 180 -2.16 16.25 -2.45
C LEU A 180 -2.11 17.00 -3.79
N MET A 181 -3.16 17.76 -4.09
CA MET A 181 -3.39 18.35 -5.42
C MET A 181 -3.93 19.78 -5.34
N PRO A 182 -3.92 20.55 -6.44
CA PRO A 182 -4.66 21.80 -6.54
C PRO A 182 -6.16 21.60 -6.29
N LYS A 183 -6.78 22.56 -5.60
CA LYS A 183 -8.18 22.49 -5.12
C LYS A 183 -9.22 22.34 -6.23
N GLU A 184 -8.92 22.81 -7.44
CA GLU A 184 -9.82 22.77 -8.60
C GLU A 184 -10.06 21.34 -9.10
N ARG A 185 -9.21 20.39 -8.72
CA ARG A 185 -9.34 19.00 -9.12
C ARG A 185 -10.16 18.20 -8.12
N THR A 186 -10.91 17.25 -8.65
CA THR A 186 -11.86 16.42 -7.90
C THR A 186 -11.42 14.97 -7.77
N ASP A 187 -10.69 14.47 -8.75
CA ASP A 187 -10.32 13.07 -8.88
C ASP A 187 -8.81 12.89 -8.78
N PHE A 188 -8.39 11.67 -8.41
CA PHE A 188 -6.99 11.29 -8.44
C PHE A 188 -6.38 11.51 -9.83
N SER A 189 -5.14 11.99 -9.86
CA SER A 189 -4.35 12.11 -11.07
C SER A 189 -4.14 10.75 -11.75
N LYS A 190 -3.92 10.80 -13.07
CA LYS A 190 -3.54 9.60 -13.85
C LYS A 190 -2.10 9.17 -13.61
N LYS A 191 -1.24 10.09 -13.14
CA LYS A 191 0.14 9.81 -12.77
C LYS A 191 0.14 9.18 -11.40
N GLU A 192 0.80 8.03 -11.26
CA GLU A 192 0.89 7.31 -9.99
C GLU A 192 2.33 6.95 -9.64
N THR A 193 2.61 6.91 -8.34
CA THR A 193 3.83 6.37 -7.75
C THR A 193 3.45 5.15 -6.93
N LEU A 194 3.94 3.98 -7.34
CA LEU A 194 3.69 2.71 -6.66
C LEU A 194 4.62 2.55 -5.46
N CYS A 195 4.13 1.92 -4.38
CA CYS A 195 4.99 1.45 -3.31
C CYS A 195 5.88 0.29 -3.78
N THR A 196 7.02 0.09 -3.13
CA THR A 196 8.02 -0.93 -3.51
C THR A 196 7.45 -2.35 -3.60
N ALA A 197 6.46 -2.69 -2.77
CA ALA A 197 5.81 -4.00 -2.78
C ALA A 197 4.97 -4.26 -4.04
N ASP A 198 4.46 -3.19 -4.67
CA ASP A 198 3.62 -3.26 -5.87
C ASP A 198 4.42 -2.99 -7.16
N VAL A 199 5.69 -2.62 -7.05
CA VAL A 199 6.54 -2.45 -8.23
C VAL A 199 6.78 -3.85 -8.83
N PRO A 200 6.41 -4.07 -10.10
CA PRO A 200 6.65 -5.36 -10.75
C PRO A 200 8.15 -5.63 -10.79
N THR A 201 8.55 -6.83 -10.39
CA THR A 201 9.96 -7.24 -10.46
C THR A 201 10.42 -7.23 -11.91
N ASP A 202 11.54 -6.54 -12.16
CA ASP A 202 12.15 -6.50 -13.48
C ASP A 202 12.79 -7.86 -13.79
N ASN A 203 11.97 -8.76 -14.31
CA ASN A 203 12.38 -10.11 -14.69
C ASN A 203 12.99 -10.15 -16.10
N THR A 204 13.28 -9.00 -16.72
CA THR A 204 13.85 -8.96 -18.07
C THR A 204 15.18 -9.70 -18.16
N ILE A 205 16.05 -9.53 -17.16
CA ILE A 205 17.37 -10.18 -17.10
C ILE A 205 17.25 -11.71 -17.02
N PRO A 206 16.57 -12.31 -16.02
CA PRO A 206 16.45 -13.77 -15.95
C PRO A 206 15.75 -14.38 -17.18
N ILE A 207 14.77 -13.68 -17.76
CA ILE A 207 14.10 -14.14 -18.99
C ILE A 207 15.08 -14.14 -20.18
N ALA A 208 15.86 -13.06 -20.37
CA ALA A 208 16.84 -12.97 -21.45
C ALA A 208 17.90 -14.07 -21.36
N VAL A 209 18.40 -14.34 -20.14
CA VAL A 209 19.36 -15.43 -19.91
C VAL A 209 18.73 -16.79 -20.23
N GLY A 210 17.48 -17.03 -19.81
CA GLY A 210 16.76 -18.27 -20.12
C GLY A 210 16.61 -18.52 -21.62
N VAL A 211 16.23 -17.49 -22.39
CA VAL A 211 16.10 -17.59 -23.85
C VAL A 211 17.45 -17.87 -24.51
N ALA A 212 18.51 -17.18 -24.10
CA ALA A 212 19.86 -17.39 -24.63
C ALA A 212 20.35 -18.83 -24.40
N LEU A 213 20.10 -19.39 -23.21
CA LEU A 213 20.48 -20.78 -22.90
C LEU A 213 19.74 -21.80 -23.79
N ILE A 214 18.44 -21.62 -24.03
CA ILE A 214 17.66 -22.51 -24.91
C ILE A 214 18.23 -22.48 -26.33
N VAL A 215 18.52 -21.29 -26.86
CA VAL A 215 19.10 -21.14 -28.20
C VAL A 215 20.45 -21.85 -28.29
N CYS A 216 21.32 -21.66 -27.31
CA CYS A 216 22.63 -22.34 -27.25
C CYS A 216 22.48 -23.87 -27.23
N ILE A 217 21.53 -24.40 -26.46
CA ILE A 217 21.27 -25.85 -26.39
C ILE A 217 20.78 -26.38 -27.74
N VAL A 218 19.83 -25.69 -28.38
CA VAL A 218 19.31 -26.11 -29.70
C VAL A 218 20.42 -26.12 -30.74
N VAL A 219 21.26 -25.08 -30.78
CA VAL A 219 22.42 -25.02 -31.68
C VAL A 219 23.40 -26.17 -31.42
N ALA A 220 23.73 -26.44 -30.15
CA ALA A 220 24.61 -27.54 -29.77
C ALA A 220 24.05 -28.91 -30.19
N LEU A 221 22.74 -29.13 -30.03
CA LEU A 221 22.08 -30.37 -30.45
C LEU A 221 22.08 -30.53 -31.97
N VAL A 222 21.81 -29.46 -32.74
CA VAL A 222 21.87 -29.50 -34.21
C VAL A 222 23.28 -29.85 -34.68
N VAL A 223 24.31 -29.21 -34.11
CA VAL A 223 25.72 -29.50 -34.43
C VAL A 223 26.08 -30.94 -34.08
N PHE A 224 25.68 -31.40 -32.88
CA PHE A 224 25.92 -32.77 -32.43
C PHE A 224 25.29 -33.81 -33.36
N ILE A 225 24.03 -33.60 -33.76
CA ILE A 225 23.32 -34.49 -34.68
C ILE A 225 24.01 -34.54 -36.05
N ILE A 226 24.42 -33.39 -36.59
CA ILE A 226 25.15 -33.33 -37.87
C ILE A 226 26.50 -34.04 -37.78
N PHE A 227 27.27 -33.78 -36.72
CA PHE A 227 28.58 -34.40 -36.50
C PHE A 227 28.47 -35.92 -36.37
N ASN A 228 27.54 -36.40 -35.54
CA ASN A 228 27.32 -37.83 -35.35
C ASN A 228 26.83 -38.50 -36.64
N ARG A 229 25.95 -37.84 -37.41
CA ARG A 229 25.50 -38.33 -38.72
C ARG A 229 26.66 -38.44 -39.72
N ARG A 230 27.59 -37.49 -39.72
CA ARG A 230 28.78 -37.54 -40.57
C ARG A 230 29.73 -38.67 -40.17
N ASN A 231 29.91 -38.90 -38.87
CA ASN A 231 30.78 -39.97 -38.38
C ASN A 231 30.25 -41.36 -38.76
N ARG A 232 28.93 -41.59 -38.66
CA ARG A 232 28.32 -42.86 -39.09
C ARG A 232 28.52 -43.19 -40.57
N ARG A 233 28.62 -42.18 -41.45
CA ARG A 233 28.87 -42.39 -42.89
C ARG A 233 30.30 -42.83 -43.23
N ARG A 234 31.26 -42.66 -42.33
CA ARG A 234 32.66 -43.10 -42.55
C ARG A 234 32.89 -44.57 -42.21
N PHE A 235 31.98 -45.23 -41.50
CA PHE A 235 32.11 -46.66 -41.15
C PHE A 235 31.51 -47.61 -42.20
N THR A 236 30.90 -47.11 -43.27
CA THR A 236 30.30 -47.92 -44.36
C THR A 236 31.09 -47.90 -45.68
N SER A 237 32.36 -47.47 -45.66
CA SER A 237 33.28 -47.64 -46.79
C SER A 237 34.33 -48.69 -46.44
N VAL A 238 33.96 -49.96 -46.61
CA VAL A 238 34.88 -51.11 -46.77
C VAL A 238 34.57 -51.71 -48.12
#